data_AF-A0A846SNH7-F1
#
_entry.id   AF-A0A846SNH7-F1
#
_cell.length_a   1.000
_cell.length_b   1.000
_cell.length_c   1.000
_cell.angle_alpha   90.00
_cell.angle_beta   90.00
_cell.angle_gamma   90.00
#
_symmetry.space_group_name_H-M   'P 1'
#
loop_
_entity.id
_entity.type
_entity.pdbx_description
1 polymer ?
#
loop_
_entity_poly.entity_id
_entity_poly.type
_entity_poly.pdbx_seq_one_letter_code
_entity_poly.pdbx_strand_id
1 'polypeptide(L)'
;MNMSSVTVGAVGLGAMGRPMADHLLAAHGRLVIHARRPQPELLAAGATWAETPRELASRVDALLMMLPDLPPFEAMLDGPDGLLADAGELLVMIGSTSSAPAVRALAERIGAQTDGRVRVVDCPVSGGEDGAIAGTLSIMLGGDPEDAALAAEVLAPCGTPVLLGPLGAGEVAKACNQLVVSATILALGEATVLADRSGLDLDALWSLLSGGYAGSRLLDSRREKLVTGDDSPSGVAQYMVKDLGFAADIAEATGTSPVLLPTLRAAFDELVAAGLGDRDIAVSRRFIASRDTGEH
;
A
#
# COMPACT_ATOMS: atom_id res chain seq x y z
N MET A 1 1.87 25.08 17.79
CA MET A 1 3.27 24.75 18.13
C MET A 1 4.10 24.98 16.88
N ASN A 2 5.35 25.41 17.03
CA ASN A 2 6.24 25.70 15.90
C ASN A 2 6.50 24.40 15.11
N MET A 3 6.42 24.42 13.77
CA MET A 3 6.59 23.27 12.85
C MET A 3 8.02 22.69 12.83
N SER A 4 8.79 22.89 13.90
CA SER A 4 10.18 22.51 14.00
C SER A 4 10.33 21.26 14.86
N SER A 5 10.62 20.14 14.19
CA SER A 5 11.53 19.06 14.60
C SER A 5 11.00 17.63 14.84
N VAL A 6 9.88 17.21 14.24
CA VAL A 6 9.64 15.76 14.14
C VAL A 6 10.69 15.16 13.20
N THR A 7 11.58 14.33 13.74
CA THR A 7 12.58 13.62 12.97
C THR A 7 11.99 12.32 12.47
N VAL A 8 11.93 12.16 11.15
CA VAL A 8 11.25 11.03 10.52
C VAL A 8 12.25 9.93 10.17
N GLY A 9 11.90 8.69 10.49
CA GLY A 9 12.56 7.48 10.04
C GLY A 9 11.81 6.86 8.87
N ALA A 10 12.52 6.18 7.97
CA ALA A 10 11.87 5.35 6.94
C ALA A 10 12.60 4.01 6.72
N VAL A 11 11.80 2.96 6.63
CA VAL A 11 12.22 1.61 6.20
C VAL A 11 11.32 1.12 5.08
N GLY A 12 11.87 0.31 4.17
CA GLY A 12 11.12 -0.20 3.01
C GLY A 12 11.13 0.77 1.82
N LEU A 13 12.32 1.01 1.28
CA LEU A 13 12.56 2.01 0.22
C LEU A 13 12.42 1.41 -1.18
N GLY A 14 11.28 0.76 -1.43
CA GLY A 14 10.89 0.22 -2.74
C GLY A 14 10.06 1.22 -3.56
N ALA A 15 9.28 0.72 -4.53
CA ALA A 15 8.46 1.54 -5.45
C ALA A 15 7.52 2.52 -4.72
N MET A 16 6.96 2.14 -3.57
CA MET A 16 6.13 3.03 -2.76
C MET A 16 6.96 3.86 -1.77
N GLY A 17 7.82 3.22 -0.97
CA GLY A 17 8.48 3.90 0.14
C GLY A 17 9.60 4.85 -0.25
N ARG A 18 10.24 4.66 -1.41
CA ARG A 18 11.27 5.58 -1.91
C ARG A 18 10.69 6.97 -2.24
N PRO A 19 9.68 7.13 -3.12
CA PRO A 19 9.11 8.44 -3.39
C PRO A 19 8.46 9.06 -2.14
N MET A 20 7.87 8.26 -1.25
CA MET A 20 7.39 8.78 0.05
C MET A 20 8.53 9.34 0.90
N ALA A 21 9.68 8.65 0.97
CA ALA A 21 10.87 9.14 1.66
C ALA A 21 11.40 10.44 1.06
N ASP A 22 11.37 10.60 -0.27
CA ASP A 22 11.76 11.85 -0.93
C ASP A 22 10.86 13.02 -0.51
N HIS A 23 9.53 12.82 -0.47
CA HIS A 23 8.57 13.82 0.02
C HIS A 23 8.76 14.18 1.50
N LEU A 24 8.98 13.16 2.34
CA LEU A 24 9.22 13.35 3.77
C LEU A 24 10.52 14.13 4.02
N LEU A 25 11.59 13.80 3.30
CA LEU A 25 12.87 14.52 3.39
C LEU A 25 12.71 15.98 2.94
N ALA A 26 12.03 16.23 1.82
CA ALA A 26 11.82 17.57 1.30
C ALA A 26 10.99 18.46 2.24
N ALA A 27 9.96 17.90 2.89
CA ALA A 27 9.07 18.65 3.77
C ALA A 27 9.65 18.87 5.17
N HIS A 28 10.25 17.84 5.77
CA HIS A 28 10.71 17.86 7.17
C HIS A 28 12.19 18.20 7.32
N GLY A 29 12.96 18.15 6.24
CA GLY A 29 14.39 18.51 6.20
C GLY A 29 15.32 17.54 6.94
N ARG A 30 14.78 16.52 7.63
CA ARG A 30 15.50 15.47 8.35
C ARG A 30 14.84 14.13 8.15
N LEU A 31 15.55 13.22 7.49
CA LEU A 31 15.15 11.84 7.33
C LEU A 31 16.30 10.92 7.75
N VAL A 32 16.00 9.92 8.57
CA VAL A 32 16.92 8.82 8.89
C VAL A 32 16.41 7.57 8.20
N ILE A 33 17.26 6.86 7.49
CA ILE A 33 16.87 5.68 6.72
C ILE A 33 17.65 4.44 7.15
N HIS A 34 16.96 3.31 7.08
CA HIS A 34 17.59 2.00 7.20
C HIS A 34 17.03 1.06 6.12
N ALA A 35 17.92 0.33 5.46
CA ALA A 35 17.54 -0.64 4.43
C ALA A 35 18.57 -1.76 4.32
N ARG A 36 18.18 -2.87 3.67
CA ARG A 36 19.09 -3.99 3.37
C ARG A 36 20.21 -3.63 2.39
N ARG A 37 20.05 -2.55 1.62
CA ARG A 37 20.98 -2.10 0.59
C ARG A 37 21.17 -0.59 0.71
N PRO A 38 22.37 -0.06 0.39
CA PRO A 38 22.62 1.38 0.35
C PRO A 38 21.64 2.12 -0.57
N GLN A 39 21.34 3.37 -0.22
CA GLN A 39 20.40 4.24 -0.94
C GLN A 39 21.12 5.53 -1.35
N PRO A 40 22.05 5.47 -2.31
CA PRO A 40 22.98 6.55 -2.59
C PRO A 40 22.28 7.86 -2.98
N GLU A 41 21.16 7.77 -3.69
CA GLU A 41 20.39 8.95 -4.13
C GLU A 41 19.72 9.68 -2.96
N LEU A 42 19.10 8.94 -2.01
CA LEU A 42 18.53 9.55 -0.80
C LEU A 42 19.62 10.16 0.09
N LEU A 43 20.76 9.49 0.23
CA LEU A 43 21.90 10.01 0.98
C LEU A 43 22.46 11.29 0.32
N ALA A 44 22.55 11.32 -1.01
CA ALA A 44 22.95 12.51 -1.76
C ALA A 44 21.92 13.65 -1.63
N ALA A 45 20.63 13.33 -1.48
CA ALA A 45 19.56 14.29 -1.22
C ALA A 45 19.53 14.82 0.22
N GLY A 46 20.31 14.25 1.15
CA GLY A 46 20.45 14.72 2.53
C GLY A 46 19.81 13.82 3.60
N ALA A 47 19.32 12.64 3.25
CA ALA A 47 18.97 11.64 4.24
C ALA A 47 20.22 11.14 4.99
N THR A 48 20.04 10.72 6.24
CA THR A 48 21.10 10.12 7.06
C THR A 48 20.91 8.61 7.19
N TRP A 49 22.01 7.87 7.23
CA TRP A 49 21.98 6.42 7.35
C TRP A 49 21.99 5.98 8.82
N ALA A 50 21.21 4.93 9.12
CA ALA A 50 21.34 4.14 10.34
C ALA A 50 21.75 2.70 9.99
N GLU A 51 22.83 2.21 10.60
CA GLU A 51 23.37 0.87 10.36
C GLU A 51 22.46 -0.23 10.93
N THR A 52 21.72 0.07 12.00
CA THR A 52 20.82 -0.88 12.65
C THR A 52 19.42 -0.30 12.91
N PRO A 53 18.39 -1.16 13.05
CA PRO A 53 17.06 -0.75 13.50
C PRO A 53 17.09 0.00 14.84
N ARG A 54 17.93 -0.43 15.80
CA ARG A 54 18.15 0.27 17.07
C ARG A 54 18.69 1.69 16.88
N GLU A 55 19.70 1.86 16.04
CA GLU A 55 20.27 3.18 15.73
C GLU A 55 19.21 4.08 15.10
N LEU A 56 18.40 3.55 14.18
CA LEU A 56 17.28 4.26 13.59
C LEU A 56 16.29 4.74 14.66
N ALA A 57 15.82 3.83 15.51
CA ALA A 57 14.84 4.12 16.56
C ALA A 57 15.32 5.19 17.54
N SER A 58 16.62 5.24 17.84
CA SER A 58 17.20 6.22 18.77
C SER A 58 17.26 7.65 18.24
N ARG A 59 16.98 7.87 16.94
CA ARG A 59 17.18 9.15 16.25
C ARG A 59 15.91 9.76 15.70
N VAL A 60 14.77 9.08 15.81
CA VAL A 60 13.53 9.46 15.13
C VAL A 60 12.38 9.46 16.11
N ASP A 61 11.46 10.40 15.91
CA ASP A 61 10.24 10.52 16.70
C ASP A 61 9.09 9.74 16.05
N ALA A 62 9.13 9.59 14.72
CA ALA A 62 8.16 8.83 13.94
C ALA A 62 8.87 7.98 12.88
N LEU A 63 8.43 6.74 12.68
CA LEU A 63 8.99 5.80 11.71
C LEU A 63 7.92 5.38 10.72
N LEU A 64 8.12 5.66 9.43
CA LEU A 64 7.36 5.05 8.34
C LEU A 64 7.92 3.66 8.02
N MET A 65 7.07 2.64 8.14
CA MET A 65 7.33 1.28 7.67
C MET A 65 6.57 1.04 6.37
N MET A 66 7.31 0.81 5.27
CA MET A 66 6.76 0.59 3.93
C MET A 66 7.30 -0.70 3.29
N LEU A 67 7.05 -1.84 3.94
CA LEU A 67 7.53 -3.16 3.52
C LEU A 67 6.41 -3.96 2.82
N PRO A 68 6.68 -5.16 2.30
CA PRO A 68 5.63 -5.96 1.69
C PRO A 68 4.56 -6.45 2.68
N ASP A 69 4.93 -6.65 3.95
CA ASP A 69 4.08 -7.18 5.03
C ASP A 69 4.76 -7.01 6.40
N LEU A 70 4.12 -7.47 7.48
CA LEU A 70 4.60 -7.43 8.86
C LEU A 70 5.80 -8.34 9.15
N PRO A 71 5.94 -9.59 8.68
CA PRO A 71 7.05 -10.45 9.12
C PRO A 71 8.46 -9.87 8.85
N PRO A 72 8.75 -9.23 7.70
CA PRO A 72 10.01 -8.52 7.51
C PRO A 72 10.24 -7.38 8.51
N PHE A 73 9.18 -6.73 8.99
CA PHE A 73 9.28 -5.70 10.04
C PHE A 73 9.45 -6.31 11.42
N GLU A 74 8.73 -7.37 11.74
CA GLU A 74 8.88 -8.09 13.02
C GLU A 74 10.31 -8.57 13.24
N ALA A 75 10.98 -9.02 12.17
CA ALA A 75 12.38 -9.41 12.20
C ALA A 75 13.35 -8.27 12.57
N MET A 76 12.90 -7.01 12.52
CA MET A 76 13.68 -5.82 12.88
C MET A 76 13.40 -5.34 14.31
N LEU A 77 12.42 -5.91 15.01
CA LEU A 77 11.95 -5.38 16.30
C LEU A 77 12.81 -5.82 17.48
N ASP A 78 13.07 -7.11 17.57
CA ASP A 78 13.67 -7.74 18.75
C ASP A 78 15.20 -7.93 18.60
N GLY A 79 15.88 -8.25 19.72
CA GLY A 79 17.33 -8.49 19.75
C GLY A 79 18.18 -7.24 20.07
N PRO A 80 19.50 -7.39 20.21
CA PRO A 80 20.39 -6.30 20.69
C PRO A 80 20.51 -5.12 19.72
N ASP A 81 20.24 -5.36 18.43
CA ASP A 81 20.21 -4.34 17.36
C ASP A 81 18.79 -4.05 16.86
N GLY A 82 17.78 -4.63 17.53
CA GLY A 82 16.37 -4.46 17.19
C GLY A 82 15.84 -3.07 17.57
N LEU A 83 14.78 -2.67 16.87
CA LEU A 83 14.11 -1.38 17.04
C LEU A 83 13.66 -1.15 18.48
N LEU A 84 13.23 -2.19 19.19
CA LEU A 84 12.68 -2.11 20.55
C LEU A 84 13.76 -2.15 21.65
N ALA A 85 15.03 -2.43 21.32
CA ALA A 85 16.08 -2.68 22.29
C ALA A 85 16.30 -1.53 23.30
N ASP A 86 16.29 -0.29 22.81
CA ASP A 86 16.41 0.95 23.60
C ASP A 86 15.51 2.05 23.04
N ALA A 87 14.32 1.69 22.56
CA ALA A 87 13.40 2.68 22.01
C ALA A 87 13.04 3.73 23.07
N GLY A 88 13.23 5.00 22.71
CA GLY A 88 12.61 6.13 23.41
C GLY A 88 11.12 6.23 23.04
N GLU A 89 10.58 7.44 23.15
CA GLU A 89 9.26 7.73 22.57
C GLU A 89 9.35 7.61 21.04
N LEU A 90 8.52 6.74 20.46
CA LEU A 90 8.51 6.50 19.01
C LEU A 90 7.11 6.19 18.52
N LEU A 91 6.69 6.85 17.44
CA LEU A 91 5.48 6.50 16.71
C LEU A 91 5.83 5.65 15.48
N VAL A 92 5.37 4.41 15.42
CA VAL A 92 5.49 3.54 14.24
C VAL A 92 4.24 3.67 13.37
N MET A 93 4.43 4.04 12.12
CA MET A 93 3.38 4.13 11.09
C MET A 93 3.52 2.95 10.13
N ILE A 94 2.61 1.99 10.21
CA ILE A 94 2.58 0.80 9.34
C ILE A 94 1.84 1.14 8.06
N GLY A 95 2.56 1.44 6.98
CA GLY A 95 1.94 1.78 5.69
C GLY A 95 1.82 0.63 4.70
N SER A 96 2.29 -0.57 5.09
CA SER A 96 2.08 -1.81 4.34
C SER A 96 0.62 -2.24 4.41
N THR A 97 0.11 -2.95 3.40
CA THR A 97 -1.18 -3.65 3.54
C THR A 97 -1.00 -4.93 4.34
N SER A 98 -1.73 -5.06 5.44
CA SER A 98 -1.55 -6.11 6.44
C SER A 98 -2.89 -6.58 7.02
N SER A 99 -2.87 -7.69 7.77
CA SER A 99 -4.05 -8.14 8.52
C SER A 99 -4.34 -7.22 9.71
N ALA A 100 -5.56 -6.68 9.81
CA ALA A 100 -5.95 -5.79 10.91
C ALA A 100 -5.80 -6.45 12.30
N PRO A 101 -6.24 -7.71 12.53
CA PRO A 101 -5.92 -8.43 13.76
C PRO A 101 -4.42 -8.58 14.04
N ALA A 102 -3.60 -8.83 13.01
CA ALA A 102 -2.15 -8.97 13.18
C ALA A 102 -1.50 -7.64 13.58
N VAL A 103 -1.91 -6.51 12.98
CA VAL A 103 -1.46 -5.17 13.38
C VAL A 103 -1.79 -4.88 14.84
N ARG A 104 -3.02 -5.20 15.28
CA ARG A 104 -3.44 -5.02 16.68
C ARG A 104 -2.59 -5.85 17.64
N ALA A 105 -2.41 -7.14 17.34
CA ALA A 105 -1.59 -8.03 18.15
C ALA A 105 -0.12 -7.57 18.21
N LEU A 106 0.41 -7.08 17.09
CA LEU A 106 1.75 -6.51 17.02
C LEU A 106 1.88 -5.27 17.91
N ALA A 107 0.92 -4.33 17.84
CA ALA A 107 0.93 -3.13 18.66
C ALA A 107 0.80 -3.42 20.15
N GLU A 108 -0.07 -4.36 20.54
CA GLU A 108 -0.18 -4.82 21.94
C GLU A 108 1.15 -5.37 22.45
N ARG A 109 1.82 -6.21 21.65
CA ARG A 109 3.15 -6.75 22.00
C ARG A 109 4.20 -5.66 22.15
N ILE A 110 4.28 -4.74 21.18
CA ILE A 110 5.21 -3.61 21.18
C ILE A 110 4.97 -2.73 22.42
N GLY A 111 3.72 -2.38 22.70
CA GLY A 111 3.34 -1.56 23.85
C GLY A 111 3.73 -2.23 25.17
N ALA A 112 3.48 -3.53 25.31
CA ALA A 112 3.84 -4.30 26.50
C ALA A 112 5.37 -4.41 26.69
N GLN A 113 6.15 -4.57 25.62
CA GLN A 113 7.62 -4.66 25.70
C GLN A 113 8.31 -3.33 25.99
N THR A 114 7.65 -2.21 25.68
CA THR A 114 8.25 -0.87 25.74
C THR A 114 7.63 0.04 26.81
N ASP A 115 6.71 -0.49 27.62
CA ASP A 115 5.91 0.26 28.59
C ASP A 115 5.16 1.44 27.94
N GLY A 116 4.67 1.24 26.71
CA GLY A 116 3.90 2.22 25.94
C GLY A 116 4.72 3.30 25.23
N ARG A 117 6.05 3.32 25.37
CA ARG A 117 6.93 4.29 24.70
C ARG A 117 6.90 4.18 23.17
N VAL A 118 6.71 2.98 22.65
CA VAL A 118 6.52 2.76 21.22
C VAL A 118 5.03 2.56 20.93
N ARG A 119 4.49 3.49 20.15
CA ARG A 119 3.08 3.56 19.75
C ARG A 119 2.94 3.20 18.29
N VAL A 120 1.77 2.71 17.89
CA VAL A 120 1.55 2.19 16.53
C VAL A 120 0.27 2.77 15.94
N VAL A 121 0.34 3.17 14.68
CA VAL A 121 -0.80 3.47 13.81
C VAL A 121 -0.67 2.66 12.53
N ASP A 122 -1.79 2.18 11.99
CA ASP A 122 -1.83 1.71 10.60
C ASP A 122 -2.15 2.88 9.67
N CYS A 123 -1.43 2.95 8.55
CA CYS A 123 -1.53 3.99 7.54
C CYS A 123 -1.44 3.46 6.10
N PRO A 124 -2.08 2.32 5.73
CA PRO A 124 -1.98 1.80 4.38
C PRO A 124 -2.46 2.82 3.34
N VAL A 125 -1.87 2.74 2.14
CA VAL A 125 -2.01 3.76 1.10
C VAL A 125 -2.70 3.24 -0.16
N SER A 126 -3.32 4.14 -0.92
CA SER A 126 -3.89 3.89 -2.25
C SER A 126 -3.51 5.02 -3.22
N GLY A 127 -3.35 4.69 -4.50
CA GLY A 127 -2.88 5.63 -5.53
C GLY A 127 -1.73 5.12 -6.39
N GLY A 128 -1.15 3.97 -6.03
CA GLY A 128 -0.06 3.33 -6.77
C GLY A 128 1.26 4.12 -6.74
N GLU A 129 2.22 3.65 -7.52
CA GLU A 129 3.53 4.31 -7.64
C GLU A 129 3.40 5.74 -8.17
N ASP A 130 2.51 5.97 -9.16
CA ASP A 130 2.21 7.30 -9.68
C ASP A 130 1.74 8.28 -8.59
N GLY A 131 0.85 7.81 -7.72
CA GLY A 131 0.36 8.58 -6.58
C GLY A 131 1.45 8.87 -5.54
N ALA A 132 2.36 7.91 -5.32
CA ALA A 132 3.48 8.07 -4.40
C ALA A 132 4.51 9.08 -4.92
N ILE A 133 4.87 8.98 -6.21
CA ILE A 133 5.73 9.96 -6.89
C ILE A 133 5.11 11.35 -6.86
N ALA A 134 3.81 11.46 -7.13
CA ALA A 134 3.10 12.73 -7.18
C ALA A 134 2.77 13.33 -5.79
N GLY A 135 2.94 12.58 -4.69
CA GLY A 135 2.52 13.04 -3.35
C GLY A 135 1.01 13.18 -3.21
N THR A 136 0.24 12.29 -3.86
CA THR A 136 -1.24 12.35 -3.93
C THR A 136 -1.91 11.08 -3.42
N LEU A 137 -1.24 10.31 -2.57
CA LEU A 137 -1.78 9.07 -2.02
C LEU A 137 -3.03 9.35 -1.18
N SER A 138 -4.00 8.44 -1.22
CA SER A 138 -5.00 8.34 -0.16
C SER A 138 -4.40 7.52 0.98
N ILE A 139 -4.33 8.07 2.19
CA ILE A 139 -3.65 7.45 3.33
C ILE A 139 -4.70 7.15 4.42
N MET A 140 -4.89 5.86 4.72
CA MET A 140 -5.99 5.37 5.55
C MET A 140 -5.48 5.14 6.98
N LEU A 141 -5.75 6.07 7.89
CA LEU A 141 -5.24 6.00 9.26
C LEU A 141 -6.19 5.22 10.18
N GLY A 142 -5.62 4.33 10.99
CA GLY A 142 -6.25 3.75 12.17
C GLY A 142 -5.32 3.88 13.38
N GLY A 143 -5.89 4.22 14.54
CA GLY A 143 -5.11 4.36 15.76
C GLY A 143 -5.76 5.24 16.82
N ASP A 144 -4.98 5.57 17.85
CA ASP A 144 -5.35 6.60 18.82
C ASP A 144 -5.45 7.97 18.11
N PRO A 145 -6.44 8.82 18.43
CA PRO A 145 -6.60 10.12 17.77
C PRO A 145 -5.39 11.06 17.85
N GLU A 146 -4.64 11.05 18.95
CA GLU A 146 -3.46 11.91 19.11
C GLU A 146 -2.29 11.40 18.25
N ASP A 147 -2.06 10.09 18.26
CA ASP A 147 -1.04 9.45 17.43
C ASP A 147 -1.35 9.57 15.93
N ALA A 148 -2.63 9.39 15.56
CA ALA A 148 -3.08 9.55 14.20
C ALA A 148 -2.97 11.01 13.72
N ALA A 149 -3.17 12.00 14.59
CA ALA A 149 -2.97 13.40 14.25
C ALA A 149 -1.50 13.70 13.94
N LEU A 150 -0.57 13.17 14.74
CA LEU A 150 0.86 13.27 14.47
C LEU A 150 1.24 12.56 13.16
N ALA A 151 0.74 11.33 12.94
CA ALA A 151 0.96 10.62 11.70
C ALA A 151 0.41 11.37 10.47
N ALA A 152 -0.75 12.00 10.60
CA ALA A 152 -1.33 12.82 9.54
C ALA A 152 -0.46 14.03 9.21
N GLU A 153 0.09 14.73 10.21
CA GLU A 153 1.02 15.84 10.00
C GLU A 153 2.29 15.38 9.28
N VAL A 154 2.87 14.25 9.72
CA VAL A 154 4.07 13.67 9.12
C VAL A 154 3.82 13.26 7.67
N LEU A 155 2.68 12.63 7.38
CA LEU A 155 2.37 12.02 6.08
C LEU A 155 1.68 12.97 5.09
N ALA A 156 1.28 14.18 5.50
CA ALA A 156 0.65 15.17 4.62
C ALA A 156 1.42 15.49 3.32
N PRO A 157 2.77 15.49 3.27
CA PRO A 157 3.51 15.67 2.01
C PRO A 157 3.35 14.50 1.02
N CYS A 158 2.97 13.31 1.50
CA CYS A 158 2.81 12.12 0.67
C CYS A 158 1.39 11.98 0.08
N GLY A 159 0.41 12.73 0.59
CA GLY A 159 -0.98 12.64 0.18
C GLY A 159 -1.98 13.13 1.22
N THR A 160 -3.17 12.54 1.23
CA THR A 160 -4.30 12.93 2.08
C THR A 160 -4.54 11.88 3.17
N PRO A 161 -4.05 12.10 4.40
CA PRO A 161 -4.33 11.25 5.55
C PRO A 161 -5.72 11.48 6.14
N VAL A 162 -6.43 10.40 6.45
CA VAL A 162 -7.76 10.41 7.07
C VAL A 162 -7.84 9.34 8.16
N LEU A 163 -8.17 9.74 9.39
CA LEU A 163 -8.47 8.81 10.48
C LEU A 163 -9.85 8.19 10.29
N LEU A 164 -9.89 6.87 10.20
CA LEU A 164 -11.11 6.10 9.93
C LEU A 164 -11.62 5.33 11.15
N GLY A 165 -10.82 5.23 12.20
CA GLY A 165 -11.22 4.55 13.43
C GLY A 165 -10.03 4.13 14.30
N PRO A 166 -10.26 3.22 15.26
CA PRO A 166 -9.18 2.70 16.10
C PRO A 166 -8.18 1.88 15.28
N LEU A 167 -7.07 1.49 15.90
CA LEU A 167 -6.02 0.69 15.26
C LEU A 167 -6.59 -0.51 14.49
N GLY A 168 -6.10 -0.70 13.26
CA GLY A 168 -6.57 -1.69 12.29
C GLY A 168 -7.73 -1.21 11.40
N ALA A 169 -8.31 -0.03 11.66
CA ALA A 169 -9.35 0.54 10.79
C ALA A 169 -8.80 0.98 9.42
N GLY A 170 -7.53 1.41 9.36
CA GLY A 170 -6.84 1.71 8.11
C GLY A 170 -6.71 0.46 7.23
N GLU A 171 -6.32 -0.67 7.81
CA GLU A 171 -6.23 -1.96 7.12
C GLU A 171 -7.59 -2.46 6.64
N VAL A 172 -8.65 -2.30 7.45
CA VAL A 172 -10.02 -2.63 7.01
C VAL A 172 -10.44 -1.75 5.83
N ALA A 173 -10.15 -0.44 5.89
CA ALA A 173 -10.41 0.46 4.78
C ALA A 173 -9.61 0.09 3.53
N LYS A 174 -8.36 -0.36 3.70
CA LYS A 174 -7.52 -0.85 2.61
C LYS A 174 -8.10 -2.10 1.97
N ALA A 175 -8.58 -3.06 2.76
CA ALA A 175 -9.26 -4.25 2.23
C ALA A 175 -10.52 -3.87 1.42
N CYS A 176 -11.33 -2.92 1.91
CA CYS A 176 -12.46 -2.37 1.15
C CYS A 176 -12.00 -1.74 -0.18
N ASN A 177 -10.91 -0.95 -0.16
CA ASN A 177 -10.33 -0.37 -1.37
C ASN A 177 -9.89 -1.45 -2.36
N GLN A 178 -9.17 -2.49 -1.90
CA GLN A 178 -8.67 -3.55 -2.78
C GLN A 178 -9.80 -4.42 -3.35
N LEU A 179 -10.91 -4.61 -2.63
CA LEU A 179 -12.13 -5.22 -3.17
C LEU A 179 -12.69 -4.42 -4.35
N VAL A 180 -12.76 -3.09 -4.24
CA VAL A 180 -13.25 -2.21 -5.33
C VAL A 180 -12.26 -2.18 -6.50
N VAL A 181 -10.96 -2.04 -6.22
CA VAL A 181 -9.92 -2.00 -7.27
C VAL A 181 -9.88 -3.30 -8.05
N SER A 182 -9.92 -4.45 -7.38
CA SER A 182 -9.92 -5.78 -8.02
C SER A 182 -11.15 -6.00 -8.90
N ALA A 183 -12.35 -5.66 -8.42
CA ALA A 183 -13.58 -5.72 -9.21
C ALA A 183 -13.50 -4.83 -10.45
N THR A 184 -13.02 -3.60 -10.28
CA THR A 184 -12.93 -2.61 -11.36
C THR A 184 -11.92 -3.06 -12.42
N ILE A 185 -10.72 -3.51 -12.04
CA ILE A 185 -9.69 -3.87 -13.03
C ILE A 185 -10.03 -5.15 -13.81
N LEU A 186 -10.74 -6.11 -13.19
CA LEU A 186 -11.27 -7.26 -13.92
C LEU A 186 -12.37 -6.84 -14.90
N ALA A 187 -13.33 -6.03 -14.45
CA ALA A 187 -14.40 -5.53 -15.32
C ALA A 187 -13.86 -4.70 -16.51
N LEU A 188 -12.84 -3.86 -16.27
CA LEU A 188 -12.13 -3.13 -17.32
C LEU A 188 -11.43 -4.08 -18.30
N GLY A 189 -10.78 -5.12 -17.79
CA GLY A 189 -10.18 -6.16 -18.61
C GLY A 189 -11.23 -6.89 -19.48
N GLU A 190 -12.37 -7.26 -18.91
CA GLU A 190 -13.45 -7.97 -19.61
C GLU A 190 -14.06 -7.11 -20.71
N ALA A 191 -14.42 -5.88 -20.36
CA ALA A 191 -14.95 -4.91 -21.31
C ALA A 191 -13.95 -4.58 -22.41
N THR A 192 -12.64 -4.51 -22.10
CA THR A 192 -11.60 -4.30 -23.12
C THR A 192 -11.58 -5.46 -24.11
N VAL A 193 -11.60 -6.71 -23.64
CA VAL A 193 -11.58 -7.89 -24.52
C VAL A 193 -12.86 -7.97 -25.36
N LEU A 194 -14.04 -7.68 -24.77
CA LEU A 194 -15.30 -7.65 -25.50
C LEU A 194 -15.31 -6.57 -26.59
N ALA A 195 -14.82 -5.37 -26.27
CA ALA A 195 -14.71 -4.26 -27.22
C ALA A 195 -13.75 -4.57 -28.37
N ASP A 196 -12.57 -5.10 -28.06
CA ASP A 196 -11.52 -5.49 -29.01
C ASP A 196 -12.07 -6.56 -29.98
N ARG A 197 -12.69 -7.61 -29.45
CA ARG A 197 -13.33 -8.67 -30.26
C ARG A 197 -14.54 -8.18 -31.07
N SER A 198 -15.16 -7.07 -30.65
CA SER A 198 -16.25 -6.43 -31.38
C SER A 198 -15.77 -5.42 -32.43
N GLY A 199 -14.45 -5.22 -32.57
CA GLY A 199 -13.87 -4.27 -33.52
C GLY A 199 -14.03 -2.80 -33.14
N LEU A 200 -14.22 -2.50 -31.85
CA LEU A 200 -14.27 -1.13 -31.37
C LEU A 200 -12.87 -0.53 -31.25
N ASP A 201 -12.77 0.77 -31.49
CA ASP A 201 -11.59 1.55 -31.12
C ASP A 201 -11.53 1.67 -29.59
N LEU A 202 -10.56 0.99 -28.99
CA LEU A 202 -10.39 0.96 -27.53
C LEU A 202 -10.08 2.33 -26.94
N ASP A 203 -9.30 3.15 -27.63
CA ASP A 203 -8.92 4.47 -27.12
C ASP A 203 -10.11 5.43 -27.16
N ALA A 204 -10.88 5.39 -28.25
CA ALA A 204 -12.13 6.13 -28.36
C ALA A 204 -13.17 5.67 -27.31
N LEU A 205 -13.30 4.36 -27.09
CA LEU A 205 -14.20 3.80 -26.08
C LEU A 205 -13.84 4.28 -24.67
N TRP A 206 -12.57 4.13 -24.27
CA TRP A 206 -12.15 4.51 -22.92
C TRP A 206 -12.17 6.02 -22.70
N SER A 207 -11.93 6.83 -23.75
CA SER A 207 -12.16 8.29 -23.70
C SER A 207 -13.62 8.64 -23.43
N LEU A 208 -14.54 7.95 -24.08
CA LEU A 208 -15.97 8.22 -23.95
C LEU A 208 -16.46 7.83 -22.55
N LEU A 209 -16.07 6.65 -22.08
CA LEU A 209 -16.55 6.08 -20.82
C LEU A 209 -15.94 6.76 -19.58
N SER A 210 -14.73 7.34 -19.68
CA SER A 210 -14.08 8.04 -18.56
C SER A 210 -14.89 9.25 -18.06
N GLY A 211 -15.73 9.85 -18.91
CA GLY A 211 -16.62 10.97 -18.53
C GLY A 211 -17.97 10.55 -17.92
N GLY A 212 -18.29 9.26 -17.91
CA GLY A 212 -19.58 8.74 -17.44
C GLY A 212 -19.49 7.95 -16.14
N TYR A 213 -20.54 7.18 -15.82
CA TYR A 213 -20.59 6.32 -14.62
C TYR A 213 -19.54 5.20 -14.60
N ALA A 214 -18.94 4.86 -15.75
CA ALA A 214 -17.83 3.92 -15.84
C ALA A 214 -16.46 4.58 -15.58
N GLY A 215 -16.43 5.91 -15.46
CA GLY A 215 -15.23 6.67 -15.15
C GLY A 215 -14.69 6.37 -13.75
N SER A 216 -13.39 6.19 -13.65
CA SER A 216 -12.70 6.00 -12.37
C SER A 216 -11.24 6.40 -12.50
N ARG A 217 -10.62 6.82 -11.38
CA ARG A 217 -9.17 7.09 -11.34
C ARG A 217 -8.35 5.87 -11.78
N LEU A 218 -8.85 4.65 -11.54
CA LEU A 218 -8.21 3.43 -11.98
C LEU A 218 -8.22 3.30 -13.51
N LEU A 219 -9.36 3.54 -14.16
CA LEU A 219 -9.46 3.59 -15.63
C LEU A 219 -8.47 4.63 -16.18
N ASP A 220 -8.47 5.84 -15.65
CA ASP A 220 -7.58 6.91 -16.12
C ASP A 220 -6.11 6.50 -16.01
N SER A 221 -5.71 5.92 -14.88
CA SER A 221 -4.34 5.48 -14.62
C SER A 221 -3.90 4.23 -15.39
N ARG A 222 -4.83 3.45 -15.94
CA ARG A 222 -4.54 2.17 -16.62
C ARG A 222 -5.00 2.14 -18.07
N ARG A 223 -5.57 3.24 -18.58
CA ARG A 223 -6.10 3.33 -19.95
C ARG A 223 -5.07 2.93 -21.00
N GLU A 224 -3.86 3.49 -20.95
CA GLU A 224 -2.82 3.17 -21.93
C GLU A 224 -2.48 1.68 -21.93
N LYS A 225 -2.33 1.08 -20.75
CA LYS A 225 -2.08 -0.37 -20.58
C LYS A 225 -3.24 -1.21 -21.12
N LEU A 226 -4.48 -0.82 -20.86
CA LEU A 226 -5.67 -1.49 -21.38
C LEU A 226 -5.74 -1.41 -22.91
N VAL A 227 -5.43 -0.25 -23.51
CA VAL A 227 -5.44 -0.05 -24.98
C VAL A 227 -4.30 -0.83 -25.66
N THR A 228 -3.08 -0.66 -25.18
CA THR A 228 -1.86 -1.20 -25.82
C THR A 228 -1.59 -2.66 -25.50
N GLY A 229 -2.11 -3.15 -24.36
CA GLY A 229 -1.79 -4.47 -23.84
C GLY A 229 -0.46 -4.52 -23.08
N ASP A 230 0.17 -3.36 -22.81
CA ASP A 230 1.34 -3.28 -21.94
C ASP A 230 0.97 -3.67 -20.50
N ASP A 231 1.66 -4.66 -19.97
CA ASP A 231 1.49 -5.18 -18.62
C ASP A 231 2.76 -5.06 -17.78
N SER A 232 3.70 -4.20 -18.21
CA SER A 232 4.88 -3.86 -17.44
C SER A 232 4.48 -3.37 -16.03
N PRO A 233 5.16 -3.82 -14.97
CA PRO A 233 4.68 -3.68 -13.61
C PRO A 233 4.69 -2.22 -13.14
N SER A 234 3.52 -1.72 -12.71
CA SER A 234 3.34 -0.46 -11.95
C SER A 234 2.41 -0.62 -10.73
N GLY A 235 2.03 -1.87 -10.46
CA GLY A 235 1.09 -2.31 -9.45
C GLY A 235 0.91 -3.82 -9.59
N VAL A 236 1.71 -4.59 -8.87
CA VAL A 236 1.91 -6.03 -9.13
C VAL A 236 0.67 -6.85 -8.78
N ALA A 237 0.21 -7.68 -9.72
CA ALA A 237 -1.05 -8.41 -9.63
C ALA A 237 -1.09 -9.41 -8.46
N GLN A 238 0.02 -10.07 -8.13
CA GLN A 238 0.06 -11.06 -7.05
C GLN A 238 -0.31 -10.49 -5.67
N TYR A 239 -0.15 -9.18 -5.45
CA TYR A 239 -0.55 -8.56 -4.19
C TYR A 239 -2.06 -8.59 -3.96
N MET A 240 -2.87 -8.65 -5.04
CA MET A 240 -4.32 -8.80 -4.92
C MET A 240 -4.73 -10.10 -4.26
N VAL A 241 -3.97 -11.19 -4.43
CA VAL A 241 -4.27 -12.48 -3.75
C VAL A 241 -4.24 -12.29 -2.23
N LYS A 242 -3.19 -11.63 -1.74
CA LYS A 242 -3.04 -11.34 -0.32
C LYS A 242 -4.12 -10.39 0.17
N ASP A 243 -4.32 -9.28 -0.52
CA ASP A 243 -5.26 -8.24 -0.12
C ASP A 243 -6.71 -8.74 -0.08
N LEU A 244 -7.11 -9.56 -1.05
CA LEU A 244 -8.42 -10.20 -1.07
C LEU A 244 -8.54 -11.33 -0.04
N GLY A 245 -7.42 -11.93 0.37
CA GLY A 245 -7.36 -12.79 1.55
C GLY A 245 -7.78 -12.03 2.82
N PHE A 246 -7.20 -10.85 3.07
CA PHE A 246 -7.58 -10.01 4.21
C PHE A 246 -9.05 -9.57 4.15
N ALA A 247 -9.56 -9.25 2.95
CA ALA A 247 -10.98 -8.95 2.78
C ALA A 247 -11.88 -10.15 3.14
N ALA A 248 -11.43 -11.39 2.89
CA ALA A 248 -12.18 -12.59 3.24
C ALA A 248 -12.19 -12.82 4.76
N ASP A 249 -11.05 -12.63 5.42
CA ASP A 249 -10.95 -12.73 6.88
C ASP A 249 -11.88 -11.70 7.56
N ILE A 250 -11.93 -10.47 7.03
CA ILE A 250 -12.85 -9.42 7.52
C ILE A 250 -14.31 -9.79 7.27
N ALA A 251 -14.64 -10.36 6.11
CA ALA A 251 -15.98 -10.80 5.81
C ALA A 251 -16.46 -11.88 6.79
N GLU A 252 -15.62 -12.88 7.08
CA GLU A 252 -15.89 -13.90 8.09
C GLU A 252 -16.08 -13.28 9.48
N ALA A 253 -15.16 -12.44 9.92
CA ALA A 253 -15.20 -11.80 11.24
C ALA A 253 -16.43 -10.90 11.44
N THR A 254 -16.97 -10.33 10.36
CA THR A 254 -18.16 -9.45 10.40
C THR A 254 -19.47 -10.18 10.11
N GLY A 255 -19.43 -11.47 9.77
CA GLY A 255 -20.61 -12.21 9.30
C GLY A 255 -21.15 -11.68 7.97
N THR A 256 -20.31 -11.03 7.17
CA THR A 256 -20.68 -10.52 5.84
C THR A 256 -20.54 -11.65 4.81
N SER A 257 -21.53 -11.82 3.93
CA SER A 257 -21.48 -12.73 2.79
C SER A 257 -21.32 -11.93 1.49
N PRO A 258 -20.09 -11.63 1.02
CA PRO A 258 -19.91 -10.75 -0.12
C PRO A 258 -20.21 -11.48 -1.42
N VAL A 259 -20.94 -10.82 -2.32
CA VAL A 259 -21.33 -11.41 -3.62
C VAL A 259 -20.14 -11.58 -4.55
N LEU A 260 -19.25 -10.59 -4.63
CA LEU A 260 -18.15 -10.57 -5.61
C LEU A 260 -16.86 -11.20 -5.09
N LEU A 261 -16.59 -11.12 -3.79
CA LEU A 261 -15.29 -11.50 -3.23
C LEU A 261 -14.85 -12.94 -3.57
N PRO A 262 -15.71 -13.98 -3.50
CA PRO A 262 -15.30 -15.34 -3.87
C PRO A 262 -14.81 -15.44 -5.32
N THR A 263 -15.52 -14.81 -6.25
CA THR A 263 -15.16 -14.78 -7.68
C THR A 263 -13.86 -14.00 -7.90
N LEU A 264 -13.69 -12.87 -7.22
CA LEU A 264 -12.48 -12.05 -7.33
C LEU A 264 -11.25 -12.81 -6.84
N ARG A 265 -11.35 -13.50 -5.71
CA ARG A 265 -10.25 -14.33 -5.18
C ARG A 265 -9.86 -15.41 -6.18
N ALA A 266 -10.83 -16.19 -6.66
CA ALA A 266 -10.59 -17.25 -7.63
C ALA A 266 -9.92 -16.70 -8.91
N ALA A 267 -10.38 -15.57 -9.44
CA ALA A 267 -9.81 -14.96 -10.63
C ALA A 267 -8.34 -14.55 -10.46
N PHE A 268 -7.97 -13.94 -9.32
CA PHE A 268 -6.58 -13.56 -9.05
C PHE A 268 -5.68 -14.76 -8.73
N ASP A 269 -6.20 -15.78 -8.05
CA ASP A 269 -5.49 -17.04 -7.82
C ASP A 269 -5.17 -17.74 -9.16
N GLU A 270 -6.15 -17.84 -10.06
CA GLU A 270 -5.98 -18.39 -11.40
C GLU A 270 -4.99 -17.58 -12.26
N LEU A 271 -5.06 -16.25 -12.18
CA LEU A 271 -4.14 -15.35 -12.87
C LEU A 271 -2.70 -15.56 -12.42
N VAL A 272 -2.47 -15.68 -11.10
CA VAL A 272 -1.14 -15.97 -10.55
C VAL A 272 -0.68 -17.37 -10.95
N ALA A 273 -1.55 -18.38 -10.89
CA ALA A 273 -1.25 -19.74 -11.34
C ALA A 273 -0.87 -19.82 -12.82
N ALA A 274 -1.41 -18.92 -13.66
CA ALA A 274 -1.04 -18.76 -15.06
C ALA A 274 0.30 -18.05 -15.29
N GLY A 275 1.07 -17.73 -14.23
CA GLY A 275 2.37 -17.07 -14.32
C GLY A 275 2.29 -15.56 -14.59
N LEU A 276 1.13 -14.94 -14.35
CA LEU A 276 0.88 -13.52 -14.61
C LEU A 276 1.05 -12.65 -13.35
N GLY A 277 1.40 -13.24 -12.21
CA GLY A 277 1.43 -12.57 -10.91
C GLY A 277 2.40 -11.38 -10.82
N ASP A 278 3.54 -11.44 -11.50
CA ASP A 278 4.57 -10.38 -11.46
C ASP A 278 4.28 -9.20 -12.40
N ARG A 279 3.16 -9.24 -13.13
CA ARG A 279 2.72 -8.19 -14.06
C ARG A 279 1.88 -7.14 -13.37
N ASP A 280 1.63 -6.03 -14.05
CA ASP A 280 0.66 -5.04 -13.56
C ASP A 280 -0.75 -5.66 -13.46
N ILE A 281 -1.59 -5.16 -12.55
CA ILE A 281 -3.00 -5.56 -12.45
C ILE A 281 -3.79 -5.43 -13.77
N ALA A 282 -3.37 -4.55 -14.69
CA ALA A 282 -3.93 -4.46 -16.05
C ALA A 282 -3.71 -5.73 -16.90
N VAL A 283 -2.86 -6.66 -16.46
CA VAL A 283 -2.72 -8.00 -17.04
C VAL A 283 -4.03 -8.79 -17.01
N SER A 284 -5.04 -8.34 -16.25
CA SER A 284 -6.42 -8.84 -16.33
C SER A 284 -6.91 -8.94 -17.76
N ARG A 285 -6.62 -7.95 -18.64
CA ARG A 285 -6.97 -8.02 -20.07
C ARG A 285 -6.38 -9.27 -20.73
N ARG A 286 -5.07 -9.51 -20.57
CA ARG A 286 -4.40 -10.68 -21.17
C ARG A 286 -4.92 -11.98 -20.58
N PHE A 287 -5.10 -12.02 -19.26
CA PHE A 287 -5.68 -13.16 -18.57
C PHE A 287 -7.05 -13.51 -19.19
N ILE A 288 -7.95 -12.54 -19.31
CA ILE A 288 -9.29 -12.74 -19.87
C ILE A 288 -9.24 -13.13 -21.35
N ALA A 289 -8.37 -12.51 -22.15
CA ALA A 289 -8.19 -12.86 -23.55
C ALA A 289 -7.72 -14.31 -23.74
N SER A 290 -6.93 -14.83 -22.78
CA SER A 290 -6.41 -16.20 -22.78
C SER A 290 -7.37 -17.25 -22.23
N ARG A 291 -8.44 -16.85 -21.54
CA ARG A 291 -9.49 -17.77 -21.08
C ARG A 291 -10.25 -18.26 -22.32
N ASP A 292 -10.36 -19.59 -22.45
CA ASP A 292 -10.87 -20.29 -23.61
C ASP A 292 -12.10 -19.63 -24.25
N THR A 293 -11.98 -19.28 -25.53
CA THR A 293 -13.12 -19.10 -26.44
C THR A 293 -13.54 -20.45 -26.99
N GLY A 294 -13.71 -21.44 -26.10
CA GLY A 294 -14.04 -22.81 -26.48
C GLY A 294 -15.06 -22.79 -27.60
N GLU A 295 -14.66 -23.37 -28.73
CA GLU A 295 -15.51 -23.53 -29.91
C GLU A 295 -16.90 -24.00 -29.44
N HIS A 296 -17.90 -23.14 -29.62
CA HIS A 296 -19.31 -23.48 -29.51
C HIS A 296 -19.84 -23.76 -30.91
#